data_AF-X1E0J3-F1
#
_entry.id   AF-X1E0J3-F1
#
_cell.length_a   1.000
_cell.length_b   1.000
_cell.length_c   1.000
_cell.angle_alpha   90.00
_cell.angle_beta   90.00
_cell.angle_gamma   90.00
#
_symmetry.space_group_name_H-M   'P 1'
#
loop_
_entity.id
_entity.type
_entity.pdbx_description
1 polymer ?
#
loop_
_entity_poly.entity_id
_entity_poly.type
_entity_poly.pdbx_seq_one_letter_code
_entity_poly.pdbx_strand_id
1 'polypeptide(L)'
;MIQYINILTRTGKSLLFRNYGSSDVDRDLLAGFLSAFSGFMKEISQSDIKSTATDEFKYYYTIIDEIIIVVCTDLVDDDAVVNSKITTIRAKFIEMYGELLASGDWTGNRAIFTNFEREIDDTILGSIKVSIIGIGGVGKSTLLRLICGKEVDLEYVPTINVDIASFNGEELDVPRSIV
;
A
#
# COMPACT_ATOMS: atom_id res chain seq x y z
N MET A 1 -11.43 5.57 2.55
CA MET A 1 -10.32 4.61 2.45
C MET A 1 -9.49 4.92 1.20
N ILE A 2 -8.20 4.56 1.13
CA ILE A 2 -7.49 4.63 -0.17
C ILE A 2 -8.19 3.66 -1.13
N GLN A 3 -8.74 4.20 -2.22
CA GLN A 3 -9.46 3.45 -3.24
C GLN A 3 -8.48 2.76 -4.19
N TYR A 4 -7.52 3.52 -4.72
CA TYR A 4 -6.46 2.96 -5.56
C TYR A 4 -5.22 3.85 -5.54
N ILE A 5 -4.13 3.28 -6.05
CA ILE A 5 -2.87 3.96 -6.32
C ILE A 5 -2.37 3.58 -7.71
N ASN A 6 -1.89 4.58 -8.45
CA ASN A 6 -1.32 4.43 -9.78
C ASN A 6 0.02 5.13 -9.83
N ILE A 7 1.06 4.41 -10.24
CA ILE A 7 2.37 4.96 -10.56
C ILE A 7 2.48 4.97 -12.08
N LEU A 8 2.70 6.14 -12.65
CA LEU A 8 2.78 6.38 -14.09
C LEU A 8 3.95 7.28 -14.44
N THR A 9 4.39 7.23 -15.68
CA THR A 9 5.33 8.21 -16.22
C THR A 9 4.64 9.53 -16.51
N ARG A 10 5.38 10.63 -16.64
CA ARG A 10 4.84 11.93 -17.09
C ARG A 10 4.15 11.89 -18.46
N THR A 11 4.45 10.88 -19.26
CA THR A 11 3.78 10.62 -20.55
C THR A 11 2.42 9.92 -20.40
N GLY A 12 1.96 9.66 -19.17
CA GLY A 12 0.69 9.00 -18.87
C GLY A 12 0.73 7.47 -18.92
N LYS A 13 1.92 6.88 -19.11
CA LYS A 13 2.08 5.41 -19.18
C LYS A 13 2.05 4.84 -17.76
N SER A 14 0.98 4.14 -17.40
CA SER A 14 0.92 3.40 -16.13
C SER A 14 2.01 2.33 -16.06
N LEU A 15 2.70 2.29 -14.92
CA LEU A 15 3.77 1.35 -14.57
C LEU A 15 3.27 0.32 -13.58
N LEU A 16 2.51 0.77 -12.58
CA LEU A 16 1.98 -0.05 -11.50
C LEU A 16 0.62 0.51 -11.08
N PHE A 17 -0.35 -0.36 -10.90
CA PHE A 17 -1.70 0.01 -10.47
C PHE A 17 -2.21 -0.98 -9.44
N ARG A 18 -2.62 -0.49 -8.27
CA ARG A 18 -3.25 -1.31 -7.21
C ARG A 18 -4.61 -0.73 -6.85
N ASN A 19 -5.61 -1.60 -6.79
CA ASN A 19 -6.96 -1.28 -6.37
C ASN A 19 -7.23 -1.94 -5.00
N TYR A 20 -7.73 -1.15 -4.06
CA TYR A 20 -8.13 -1.58 -2.71
C TYR A 20 -9.62 -1.31 -2.45
N GLY A 21 -10.24 -0.49 -3.30
CA GLY A 21 -11.65 -0.16 -3.27
C GLY A 21 -12.50 -1.11 -4.10
N SER A 22 -13.81 -0.96 -3.96
CA SER A 22 -14.80 -1.62 -4.82
C SER A 22 -15.13 -0.79 -6.07
N SER A 23 -14.52 0.38 -6.22
CA SER A 23 -14.73 1.24 -7.38
C SER A 23 -14.01 0.65 -8.60
N ASP A 24 -14.79 0.40 -9.65
CA ASP A 24 -14.28 -0.10 -10.93
C ASP A 24 -13.71 1.10 -11.70
N VAL A 25 -12.48 1.47 -11.36
CA VAL A 25 -11.85 2.67 -11.92
C VAL A 25 -11.23 2.30 -13.25
N ASP A 26 -11.82 2.85 -14.31
CA ASP A 26 -11.33 2.70 -15.68
C ASP A 26 -9.92 3.30 -15.80
N ARG A 27 -8.94 2.43 -16.05
CA ARG A 27 -7.52 2.79 -16.20
C ARG A 27 -7.28 3.74 -17.36
N ASP A 28 -8.07 3.62 -18.43
CA ASP A 28 -7.95 4.45 -19.62
C ASP A 28 -8.53 5.84 -19.37
N LEU A 29 -9.62 5.93 -18.61
CA LEU A 29 -10.18 7.22 -18.15
C LEU A 29 -9.19 7.95 -17.24
N LEU A 30 -8.59 7.23 -16.30
CA LEU A 30 -7.60 7.75 -15.35
C LEU A 30 -6.33 8.22 -16.10
N ALA A 31 -5.85 7.42 -17.06
CA ALA A 31 -4.71 7.80 -17.90
C ALA A 31 -5.03 9.00 -18.80
N GLY A 32 -6.24 9.07 -19.38
CA GLY A 32 -6.71 10.21 -20.17
C GLY A 32 -6.82 11.49 -19.35
N PHE A 33 -7.39 11.40 -18.14
CA PHE A 33 -7.44 12.50 -17.18
C PHE A 33 -6.04 13.00 -16.82
N LEU A 34 -5.13 12.09 -16.45
CA LEU A 34 -3.77 12.47 -16.08
C LEU A 34 -2.94 12.98 -17.25
N SER A 35 -3.18 12.48 -18.45
CA SER A 35 -2.54 12.99 -19.68
C SER A 35 -2.97 14.43 -19.95
N ALA A 36 -4.27 14.74 -19.82
CA ALA A 36 -4.77 16.12 -19.90
C ALA A 36 -4.26 17.01 -18.75
N PHE A 37 -4.13 16.44 -17.56
CA PHE A 37 -3.63 17.13 -16.36
C PHE A 37 -2.11 17.32 -16.35
N SER A 38 -1.35 16.55 -17.15
CA SER A 38 0.11 16.63 -17.25
C SER A 38 0.62 18.02 -17.66
N GLY A 39 -0.18 18.76 -18.44
CA GLY A 39 0.10 20.16 -18.81
C GLY A 39 0.11 21.08 -17.60
N PHE A 40 -0.80 20.87 -16.65
CA PHE A 40 -0.81 21.58 -15.36
C PHE A 40 0.35 21.15 -14.45
N MET A 41 0.73 19.86 -14.50
CA MET A 41 1.81 19.32 -13.66
C MET A 41 3.20 19.85 -14.02
N LYS A 42 3.40 20.46 -15.20
CA LYS A 42 4.69 21.03 -15.61
C LYS A 42 5.15 22.23 -14.76
N GLU A 43 4.22 22.92 -14.12
CA GLU A 43 4.50 24.13 -13.32
C GLU A 43 4.63 23.85 -11.82
N ILE A 44 4.55 22.58 -11.41
CA ILE A 44 4.40 22.17 -10.00
C ILE A 44 5.74 21.68 -9.44
N SER A 45 6.04 22.05 -8.20
CA SER A 45 7.23 21.62 -7.46
C SER A 45 7.31 20.09 -7.34
N GLN A 46 8.48 19.52 -7.64
CA GLN A 46 8.77 18.08 -7.55
C GLN A 46 8.75 17.54 -6.10
N SER A 47 8.57 18.38 -5.09
CA SER A 47 8.65 17.99 -3.68
C SER A 47 7.31 17.84 -2.99
N ASP A 48 6.25 18.47 -3.50
CA ASP A 48 5.04 18.62 -2.72
C ASP A 48 4.02 17.54 -3.07
N ILE A 49 3.33 17.02 -2.05
CA ILE A 49 2.09 16.30 -2.25
C ILE A 49 1.01 17.36 -2.48
N LYS A 50 0.32 17.28 -3.59
CA LYS A 50 -0.85 18.12 -3.90
C LYS A 50 -2.10 17.25 -3.89
N SER A 51 -3.23 17.87 -3.60
CA SER A 51 -4.52 17.20 -3.63
C SER A 51 -5.54 18.02 -4.39
N THR A 52 -6.40 17.36 -5.16
CA THR A 52 -7.61 17.94 -5.75
C THR A 52 -8.80 17.06 -5.41
N ALA A 53 -9.94 17.67 -5.08
CA ALA A 53 -11.17 16.92 -4.82
C ALA A 53 -12.12 17.08 -6.01
N THR A 54 -12.84 16.00 -6.31
CA THR A 54 -14.05 15.99 -7.13
C THR A 54 -15.27 15.85 -6.21
N ASP A 55 -16.47 15.75 -6.79
CA ASP A 55 -17.70 15.53 -6.03
C ASP A 55 -17.75 14.17 -5.32
N GLU A 56 -16.98 13.19 -5.80
CA GLU A 56 -17.01 11.81 -5.31
C GLU A 56 -15.72 11.39 -4.61
N PHE A 57 -14.57 11.88 -5.08
CA PHE A 57 -13.26 11.38 -4.64
C PHE A 57 -12.26 12.50 -4.42
N LYS A 58 -11.24 12.21 -3.62
CA LYS A 58 -10.08 13.08 -3.46
C LYS A 58 -8.85 12.42 -4.06
N TYR A 59 -8.15 13.16 -4.91
CA TYR A 59 -6.98 12.74 -5.63
C TYR A 59 -5.76 13.43 -5.03
N TYR A 60 -4.78 12.64 -4.63
CA TYR A 60 -3.47 13.10 -4.21
C TYR A 60 -2.45 12.72 -5.26
N TYR A 61 -1.48 13.59 -5.51
CA TYR A 61 -0.38 13.28 -6.39
C TYR A 61 0.92 13.89 -5.91
N THR A 62 2.01 13.20 -6.25
CA THR A 62 3.37 13.69 -6.07
C THR A 62 4.22 13.27 -7.27
N ILE A 63 5.18 14.12 -7.62
CA ILE A 63 6.04 13.94 -8.79
C ILE A 63 7.45 13.61 -8.30
N ILE A 64 8.08 12.60 -8.90
CA ILE A 64 9.44 12.18 -8.63
C ILE A 64 10.12 12.07 -10.00
N ASP A 65 10.91 13.08 -10.36
CA ASP A 65 11.51 13.19 -11.70
C ASP A 65 10.47 13.02 -12.82
N GLU A 66 10.57 11.92 -13.58
CA GLU A 66 9.66 11.57 -14.69
C GLU A 66 8.52 10.63 -14.29
N ILE A 67 8.36 10.36 -12.99
CA ILE A 67 7.34 9.50 -12.41
C ILE A 67 6.32 10.33 -11.63
N ILE A 68 5.06 9.94 -11.71
CA ILE A 68 3.94 10.52 -10.98
C ILE A 68 3.31 9.39 -10.17
N ILE A 69 3.17 9.61 -8.86
CA ILE A 69 2.41 8.75 -7.97
C ILE A 69 1.06 9.43 -7.73
N VAL A 70 -0.03 8.75 -8.07
CA VAL A 70 -1.41 9.22 -7.90
C VAL A 70 -2.13 8.28 -6.95
N VAL A 71 -2.77 8.85 -5.93
CA VAL A 71 -3.57 8.13 -4.94
C VAL A 71 -4.98 8.71 -4.95
N CYS A 72 -5.98 7.85 -5.02
CA CYS A 72 -7.38 8.24 -4.90
C CYS A 72 -7.95 7.74 -3.58
N THR A 73 -8.73 8.59 -2.92
CA THR A 73 -9.37 8.32 -1.63
C THR A 73 -10.80 8.81 -1.63
N ASP A 74 -11.56 8.41 -0.62
CA ASP A 74 -12.87 9.00 -0.37
C ASP A 74 -12.70 10.42 0.20
N LEU A 75 -13.75 11.23 0.11
CA LEU A 75 -13.76 12.60 0.64
C LEU A 75 -13.66 12.67 2.17
N VAL A 76 -13.99 11.59 2.86
CA VAL A 76 -14.01 11.51 4.34
C VAL A 76 -12.67 11.08 4.93
N ASP A 77 -11.70 10.72 4.10
CA ASP A 77 -10.37 10.29 4.58
C ASP A 77 -9.56 11.45 5.15
N ASP A 78 -8.82 11.15 6.22
CA ASP A 78 -7.93 12.12 6.86
C ASP A 78 -6.67 12.38 6.02
N ASP A 79 -6.48 13.64 5.63
CA ASP A 79 -5.36 14.11 4.82
C ASP A 79 -3.99 13.79 5.44
N ALA A 80 -3.84 13.88 6.76
CA ALA A 80 -2.56 13.63 7.42
C ALA A 80 -2.18 12.15 7.35
N VAL A 81 -3.15 11.25 7.54
CA VAL A 81 -2.97 9.81 7.38
C VAL A 81 -2.62 9.46 5.93
N VAL A 82 -3.34 10.01 4.96
CA VAL A 82 -3.09 9.75 3.53
C VAL A 82 -1.71 10.28 3.11
N ASN A 83 -1.39 11.53 3.47
CA ASN A 83 -0.08 12.13 3.14
C ASN A 83 1.07 11.36 3.78
N SER A 84 0.93 10.89 5.02
CA SER A 84 1.94 10.04 5.68
C SER A 84 2.21 8.75 4.89
N LYS A 85 1.16 8.08 4.41
CA LYS A 85 1.28 6.89 3.56
C LYS A 85 1.95 7.22 2.22
N ILE A 86 1.55 8.30 1.56
CA ILE A 86 2.15 8.73 0.28
C ILE A 86 3.64 9.04 0.47
N THR A 87 4.02 9.77 1.52
CA THR A 87 5.43 10.08 1.82
C THR A 87 6.23 8.79 2.06
N THR A 88 5.66 7.81 2.75
CA THR A 88 6.31 6.52 2.99
C THR A 88 6.51 5.75 1.68
N ILE A 89 5.48 5.65 0.84
CA ILE A 89 5.55 4.99 -0.47
C ILE A 89 6.58 5.71 -1.35
N ARG A 90 6.56 7.04 -1.39
CA ARG A 90 7.52 7.85 -2.14
C ARG A 90 8.95 7.59 -1.70
N ALA A 91 9.23 7.58 -0.39
CA ALA A 91 10.57 7.35 0.13
C ALA A 91 11.09 5.96 -0.28
N LYS A 92 10.29 4.91 -0.10
CA LYS A 92 10.63 3.54 -0.52
C LYS A 92 10.84 3.43 -2.03
N PHE A 93 10.03 4.13 -2.84
CA PHE A 93 10.17 4.13 -4.29
C PHE A 93 11.51 4.75 -4.73
N ILE A 94 11.89 5.89 -4.13
CA ILE A 94 13.17 6.56 -4.40
C ILE A 94 14.34 5.68 -3.94
N GLU A 95 14.23 5.04 -2.79
CA GLU A 95 15.28 4.15 -2.27
C GLU A 95 15.50 2.95 -3.21
N MET A 96 14.44 2.35 -3.73
CA MET A 96 14.55 1.17 -4.60
C MET A 96 14.90 1.48 -6.06
N TYR A 97 14.40 2.59 -6.61
CA TYR A 97 14.46 2.86 -8.05
C TYR A 97 15.03 4.23 -8.42
N GLY A 98 15.34 5.09 -7.44
CA GLY A 98 15.81 6.46 -7.69
C GLY A 98 17.10 6.50 -8.51
N GLU A 99 18.09 5.66 -8.18
CA GLU A 99 19.35 5.59 -8.94
C GLU A 99 19.15 5.08 -10.38
N LEU A 100 18.27 4.08 -10.56
CA LEU A 100 17.94 3.52 -11.87
C LEU A 100 17.23 4.54 -12.77
N LEU A 101 16.36 5.38 -12.19
CA LEU A 101 15.66 6.43 -12.91
C LEU A 101 16.59 7.61 -13.22
N ALA A 102 17.46 7.98 -12.28
CA ALA A 102 18.41 9.09 -12.45
C ALA A 102 19.54 8.79 -13.47
N SER A 103 19.98 7.53 -13.57
CA SER A 103 20.98 7.09 -14.56
C SER A 103 20.45 7.09 -15.99
N GLY A 104 19.13 7.06 -16.19
CA GLY A 104 18.50 6.95 -17.51
C GLY A 104 18.63 5.56 -18.14
N ASP A 105 19.15 4.58 -17.40
CA ASP A 105 19.35 3.20 -17.85
C ASP A 105 18.04 2.40 -17.93
N TRP A 106 16.94 2.97 -17.45
CA TRP A 106 15.63 2.33 -17.52
C TRP A 106 15.12 2.27 -18.97
N THR A 107 15.13 1.06 -19.53
CA THR A 107 14.70 0.77 -20.92
C THR A 107 13.17 0.78 -21.12
N GLY A 108 12.39 1.17 -20.11
CA GLY A 108 10.93 1.14 -20.17
C GLY A 108 10.28 -0.18 -19.76
N ASN A 109 11.09 -1.15 -19.29
CA ASN A 109 10.59 -2.43 -18.77
C ASN A 109 9.83 -2.23 -17.45
N ARG A 110 8.54 -2.58 -17.42
CA ARG A 110 7.67 -2.40 -16.24
C ARG A 110 7.82 -3.50 -15.19
N ALA A 111 8.30 -4.68 -15.57
CA ALA A 111 8.35 -5.84 -14.68
C ALA A 111 9.25 -5.63 -13.45
N ILE A 112 10.19 -4.68 -13.53
CA ILE A 112 11.04 -4.31 -12.40
C ILE A 112 10.24 -3.72 -11.23
N PHE A 113 9.10 -3.10 -11.51
CA PHE A 113 8.29 -2.44 -10.47
C PHE A 113 7.33 -3.41 -9.78
N THR A 114 7.14 -4.62 -10.29
CA THR A 114 6.20 -5.60 -9.71
C THR A 114 6.58 -5.95 -8.26
N ASN A 115 7.87 -5.94 -7.92
CA ASN A 115 8.32 -6.16 -6.54
C ASN A 115 7.88 -5.05 -5.58
N PHE A 116 7.65 -3.84 -6.09
CA PHE A 116 7.19 -2.70 -5.32
C PHE A 116 5.72 -2.82 -4.90
N GLU A 117 4.95 -3.67 -5.57
CA GLU A 117 3.53 -3.88 -5.23
C GLU A 117 3.36 -4.31 -3.77
N ARG A 118 4.26 -5.16 -3.26
CA ARG A 118 4.24 -5.59 -1.85
C ARG A 118 4.47 -4.43 -0.89
N GLU A 119 5.43 -3.56 -1.20
CA GLU A 119 5.74 -2.38 -0.37
C GLU A 119 4.57 -1.40 -0.29
N ILE A 120 3.83 -1.26 -1.39
CA ILE A 120 2.60 -0.46 -1.45
C ILE A 120 1.51 -1.12 -0.60
N ASP A 121 1.28 -2.42 -0.78
CA ASP A 121 0.27 -3.17 -0.02
C ASP A 121 0.48 -3.07 1.48
N ASP A 122 1.71 -3.32 1.93
CA ASP A 122 2.07 -3.28 3.35
C ASP A 122 1.87 -1.87 3.95
N THR A 123 2.14 -0.83 3.15
CA THR A 123 1.96 0.57 3.59
C THR A 123 0.48 0.99 3.61
N ILE A 124 -0.33 0.51 2.66
CA ILE A 124 -1.74 0.90 2.54
C ILE A 124 -2.62 0.11 3.49
N LEU A 125 -2.51 -1.22 3.49
CA LEU A 125 -3.32 -2.12 4.34
C LEU A 125 -2.86 -2.08 5.80
N GLY A 126 -1.55 -1.86 6.02
CA GLY A 126 -0.95 -1.91 7.34
C GLY A 126 -1.12 -3.29 7.99
N SER A 127 -0.95 -3.35 9.32
CA SER A 127 -1.09 -4.60 10.06
C SER A 127 -2.58 -4.95 10.27
N ILE A 128 -2.99 -6.13 9.79
CA ILE A 128 -4.30 -6.68 10.11
C ILE A 128 -4.34 -7.10 11.57
N LYS A 129 -5.29 -6.57 12.32
CA LYS A 129 -5.53 -6.95 13.72
C LYS A 129 -6.60 -8.03 13.77
N VAL A 130 -6.23 -9.22 14.23
CA VAL A 130 -7.14 -10.35 14.44
C VAL A 130 -7.31 -10.58 15.94
N SER A 131 -8.55 -10.81 16.38
CA SER A 131 -8.88 -11.10 17.78
C SER A 131 -9.62 -12.42 17.90
N ILE A 132 -9.17 -13.29 18.82
CA ILE A 132 -9.81 -14.56 19.14
C ILE A 132 -10.61 -14.40 20.43
N ILE A 133 -11.94 -14.49 20.35
CA ILE A 133 -12.86 -14.28 21.48
C ILE A 133 -13.60 -15.57 21.86
N GLY A 134 -13.99 -15.70 23.13
CA GLY A 134 -14.72 -16.86 23.63
C GLY A 134 -14.56 -17.10 25.12
N ILE A 135 -15.36 -18.02 25.67
CA ILE A 135 -15.42 -18.36 27.11
C ILE A 135 -14.05 -18.85 27.61
N GLY A 136 -13.77 -18.72 28.91
CA GLY A 136 -12.55 -19.25 29.54
C GLY A 136 -12.39 -20.76 29.30
N GLY A 137 -11.15 -21.21 29.09
CA GLY A 137 -10.84 -22.65 28.95
C GLY A 137 -10.96 -23.25 27.53
N VAL A 138 -11.46 -22.52 26.53
CA VAL A 138 -11.66 -23.06 25.16
C VAL A 138 -10.40 -23.12 24.29
N GLY A 139 -9.20 -22.89 24.86
CA GLY A 139 -7.94 -22.99 24.13
C GLY A 139 -7.56 -21.80 23.24
N LYS A 140 -8.13 -20.60 23.46
CA LYS A 140 -7.83 -19.40 22.64
C LYS A 140 -6.34 -19.06 22.58
N SER A 141 -5.67 -19.04 23.73
CA SER A 141 -4.24 -18.74 23.83
C SER A 141 -3.39 -19.85 23.24
N THR A 142 -3.82 -21.11 23.41
CA THR A 142 -3.23 -22.27 22.75
C THR A 142 -3.32 -22.15 21.23
N LEU A 143 -4.49 -21.76 20.70
CA LEU A 143 -4.71 -21.54 19.28
C LEU A 143 -3.88 -20.37 18.74
N LEU A 144 -3.79 -19.26 19.47
CA LEU A 144 -2.93 -18.12 19.08
C LEU A 144 -1.46 -18.56 18.96
N ARG A 145 -0.95 -19.33 19.92
CA ARG A 145 0.42 -19.86 19.88
C ARG A 145 0.64 -20.81 18.71
N LEU A 146 -0.32 -21.70 18.44
CA LEU A 146 -0.29 -22.61 17.29
C LEU A 146 -0.29 -21.85 15.95
N ILE A 147 -1.11 -20.82 15.80
CA ILE A 147 -1.12 -19.96 14.60
C ILE A 147 0.24 -19.29 14.42
N CYS A 148 0.89 -18.87 15.51
CA CYS A 148 2.24 -18.32 15.48
C CYS A 148 3.35 -19.38 15.37
N GLY A 149 3.04 -20.66 15.11
CA GLY A 149 4.05 -21.72 14.98
C GLY A 149 4.84 -22.02 16.27
N LYS A 150 4.35 -21.60 17.44
CA LYS A 150 5.03 -21.82 18.73
C LYS A 150 4.67 -23.19 19.30
N GLU A 151 5.62 -23.80 19.99
CA GLU A 151 5.34 -24.98 20.81
C GLU A 151 4.32 -24.66 21.92
N VAL A 152 3.40 -25.59 22.14
CA VAL A 152 2.34 -25.46 23.13
C VAL A 152 2.53 -26.48 24.23
N ASP A 153 2.58 -25.97 25.45
CA ASP A 153 2.51 -26.78 26.65
C ASP A 153 1.09 -27.37 26.79
N LEU A 154 1.01 -28.63 27.19
CA LEU A 154 -0.24 -29.35 27.40
C LEU A 154 -0.81 -29.11 28.80
N GLU A 155 -0.05 -28.49 29.70
CA GLU A 155 -0.56 -28.06 30.99
C GLU A 155 -1.53 -26.87 30.87
N TYR A 156 -2.66 -26.98 31.57
CA TYR A 156 -3.65 -25.92 31.59
C TYR A 156 -3.20 -24.75 32.47
N VAL A 157 -2.69 -23.69 31.83
CA VAL A 157 -2.38 -22.42 32.49
C VAL A 157 -3.40 -21.36 32.09
N PRO A 158 -4.27 -20.89 33.01
CA PRO A 158 -5.22 -19.82 32.72
C PRO A 158 -4.52 -18.56 32.24
N THR A 159 -5.03 -17.97 31.16
CA THR A 159 -4.53 -16.70 30.65
C THR A 159 -5.14 -15.54 31.44
N ILE A 160 -4.29 -14.79 32.16
CA ILE A 160 -4.71 -13.69 33.05
C ILE A 160 -4.81 -12.36 32.28
N ASN A 161 -3.94 -12.14 31.28
CA ASN A 161 -3.88 -10.91 30.48
C ASN A 161 -4.17 -11.17 28.99
N VAL A 162 -4.53 -10.11 28.25
CA VAL A 162 -4.63 -10.20 26.78
C VAL A 162 -3.26 -10.55 26.20
N ASP A 163 -3.20 -11.65 25.44
CA ASP A 163 -2.00 -12.07 24.73
C ASP A 163 -1.97 -11.38 23.35
N ILE A 164 -0.86 -10.76 23.00
CA ILE A 164 -0.66 -10.04 21.74
C ILE A 164 0.54 -10.64 21.04
N ALA A 165 0.32 -11.12 19.81
CA ALA A 165 1.37 -11.66 18.96
C ALA A 165 1.34 -11.00 17.59
N SER A 166 2.52 -10.67 17.06
CA SER A 166 2.71 -10.31 15.65
C SER A 166 2.87 -11.58 14.83
N PHE A 167 2.29 -11.60 13.63
CA PHE A 167 2.38 -12.75 12.73
C PHE A 167 2.86 -12.30 11.35
N ASN A 168 4.07 -12.73 10.96
CA ASN A 168 4.71 -12.37 9.70
C ASN A 168 4.75 -13.54 8.69
N GLY A 169 4.26 -14.73 9.04
CA GLY A 169 4.17 -15.89 8.15
C GLY A 169 5.50 -16.58 7.81
N GLU A 170 6.64 -15.95 8.10
CA GLU A 170 7.99 -16.52 7.89
C GLU A 170 8.22 -17.78 8.74
N GLU A 171 7.60 -17.85 9.92
CA GLU A 171 7.77 -18.95 10.89
C GLU A 171 7.05 -20.25 10.47
N LEU A 172 6.19 -20.22 9.45
CA LEU A 172 5.40 -21.39 9.03
C LEU A 172 5.85 -22.02 7.70
N ASP A 173 6.90 -21.49 7.04
CA ASP A 173 7.40 -21.95 5.73
C ASP A 173 6.28 -22.13 4.66
N VAL A 174 5.20 -21.35 4.78
CA VAL A 174 4.06 -21.42 3.85
C VAL A 174 4.26 -20.36 2.77
N PRO A 175 4.30 -20.73 1.48
CA PRO A 175 4.31 -19.74 0.41
C PRO A 175 3.01 -18.93 0.48
N ARG A 176 3.12 -17.64 0.79
CA ARG A 176 1.99 -16.69 0.76
C ARG A 176 1.43 -16.62 -0.66
N SER A 177 0.40 -17.43 -0.92
CA SER A 177 -0.40 -17.35 -2.13
C SER A 177 -1.52 -16.36 -1.85
N ILE A 178 -1.36 -15.13 -2.34
CA ILE A 178 -2.43 -14.12 -2.31
C ILE A 178 -3.35 -14.45 -3.48
N VAL A 179 -4.62 -14.76 -3.18
CA VAL A 179 -5.71 -14.88 -4.17
C VAL A 179 -6.36 -13.52 -4.35
#